data_AF-A0A938GJ14-F1
#
_entry.id   AF-A0A938GJ14-F1
#
_cell.length_a   1.000
_cell.length_b   1.000
_cell.length_c   1.000
_cell.angle_alpha   90.00
_cell.angle_beta   90.00
_cell.angle_gamma   90.00
#
_symmetry.space_group_name_H-M   'P 1'
#
loop_
_entity.id
_entity.type
_entity.pdbx_description
1 polymer ?
#
loop_
_entity_poly.entity_id
_entity_poly.type
_entity_poly.pdbx_seq_one_letter_code
_entity_poly.pdbx_strand_id
1 'polypeptide(L)'
;MSSVSIFNDVVGPVMRGPSSSHCAAALRIGRLARDLMSGDITEVLVEFDPAGSLPTTHESQGSDMGLFGGLLGWDADDERLPTSMETFQNTGAKVRIET
;
A
#
# COMPACT_ATOMS: atom_id res chain seq x y z
N MET A 1 -2.48 17.40 -24.70
CA MET A 1 -2.94 16.24 -23.90
C MET A 1 -2.44 15.00 -24.61
N SER A 2 -1.78 14.08 -23.92
CA SER A 2 -1.45 12.77 -24.49
C SER A 2 -2.74 12.02 -24.81
N SER A 3 -2.76 11.26 -25.90
CA SER A 3 -3.90 10.40 -26.25
C SER A 3 -4.05 9.30 -25.21
N VAL A 4 -5.28 9.07 -24.76
CA VAL A 4 -5.63 7.94 -23.89
C VAL A 4 -5.29 6.63 -24.62
N SER A 5 -4.55 5.74 -23.96
CA SER A 5 -4.05 4.48 -24.50
C SER A 5 -4.55 3.30 -23.66
N ILE A 6 -4.93 2.21 -24.33
CA ILE A 6 -5.33 0.98 -23.64
C ILE A 6 -4.25 0.46 -22.69
N PHE A 7 -2.97 0.64 -23.04
CA PHE A 7 -1.84 0.11 -22.27
C PHE A 7 -1.43 0.98 -21.08
N ASN A 8 -1.79 2.27 -21.09
CA ASN A 8 -1.33 3.21 -20.07
C ASN A 8 -2.46 3.73 -19.18
N ASP A 9 -3.70 3.75 -19.69
CA ASP A 9 -4.82 4.41 -19.03
C ASP A 9 -5.99 3.46 -18.73
N VAL A 10 -6.03 2.27 -19.35
CA VAL A 10 -7.16 1.33 -19.23
C VAL A 10 -6.74 0.02 -18.56
N VAL A 11 -5.61 -0.56 -18.99
CA VAL A 11 -5.05 -1.76 -18.36
C VAL A 11 -4.08 -1.32 -17.27
N GLY A 12 -4.53 -1.45 -16.03
CA GLY A 12 -3.69 -1.24 -14.85
C GLY A 12 -2.62 -2.32 -14.70
N PRO A 13 -1.60 -2.11 -13.84
CA PRO A 13 -0.59 -3.11 -13.56
C PRO A 13 -1.23 -4.39 -13.00
N VAL A 14 -0.57 -5.52 -13.25
CA VAL A 14 -0.90 -6.78 -12.56
C VAL A 14 -0.67 -6.57 -11.08
N MET A 15 -1.64 -6.93 -10.25
CA MET A 15 -1.53 -6.79 -8.80
C MET A 15 -2.35 -7.85 -8.06
N ARG A 16 -2.08 -7.96 -6.76
CA ARG A 16 -2.90 -8.69 -5.78
C ARG A 16 -3.91 -7.75 -5.11
N GLY A 17 -5.03 -8.31 -4.67
CA GLY A 17 -6.04 -7.62 -3.86
C GLY A 17 -7.41 -7.55 -4.53
N PRO A 18 -8.48 -7.31 -3.76
CA PRO A 18 -9.83 -7.21 -4.31
C PRO A 18 -10.06 -5.87 -5.05
N SER A 19 -9.28 -4.83 -4.74
CA SER A 19 -9.46 -3.48 -5.26
C SER A 19 -8.16 -2.83 -5.70
N SER A 20 -8.14 -2.34 -6.93
CA SER A 20 -6.96 -1.70 -7.53
C SER A 20 -6.62 -0.36 -6.91
N SER A 21 -7.64 0.44 -6.61
CA SER A 21 -7.46 1.76 -6.05
C SER A 21 -6.92 1.71 -4.62
N HIS A 22 -7.32 0.72 -3.83
CA HIS A 22 -6.89 0.62 -2.44
C HIS A 22 -5.49 0.01 -2.36
N CYS A 23 -5.26 -1.13 -3.01
CA CYS A 23 -3.98 -1.82 -2.94
C CYS A 23 -2.87 -1.07 -3.71
N ALA A 24 -3.05 -0.79 -5.00
CA ALA A 24 -1.97 -0.26 -5.82
C ALA A 24 -1.59 1.18 -5.43
N ALA A 25 -2.58 2.00 -5.04
CA ALA A 25 -2.29 3.35 -4.57
C ALA A 25 -1.56 3.34 -3.23
N ALA A 26 -2.02 2.54 -2.27
CA ALA A 26 -1.36 2.41 -0.97
C ALA A 26 0.07 1.85 -1.09
N LEU A 27 0.28 0.86 -1.97
CA LEU A 27 1.63 0.34 -2.27
C LEU A 27 2.55 1.41 -2.82
N ARG A 28 2.05 2.25 -3.72
CA ARG A 28 2.83 3.37 -4.26
C ARG A 28 3.19 4.38 -3.17
N ILE A 29 2.27 4.68 -2.25
CA ILE A 29 2.54 5.52 -1.08
C ILE A 29 3.63 4.89 -0.20
N GLY A 30 3.53 3.59 0.10
CA GLY A 30 4.53 2.86 0.89
C GLY A 30 5.93 2.88 0.26
N ARG A 31 6.03 2.68 -1.08
CA ARG A 31 7.31 2.77 -1.80
C ARG A 31 7.92 4.16 -1.72
N LEU A 32 7.12 5.19 -1.89
CA LEU A 32 7.59 6.58 -1.75
C LEU A 32 8.11 6.85 -0.34
N ALA A 33 7.39 6.41 0.70
CA ALA A 33 7.83 6.55 2.07
C ALA A 33 9.15 5.80 2.34
N ARG A 34 9.28 4.56 1.83
CA ARG A 34 10.51 3.76 1.91
C ARG A 34 11.69 4.47 1.26
N ASP A 35 11.50 4.98 0.05
CA ASP A 35 12.56 5.66 -0.70
C ASP A 35 13.03 6.94 0.01
N LEU A 36 12.08 7.72 0.55
CA LEU A 36 12.38 8.92 1.36
C LEU A 36 13.18 8.59 2.63
N MET A 37 12.93 7.42 3.21
CA MET A 37 13.62 6.95 4.43
C MET A 37 14.85 6.10 4.14
N SER A 38 15.33 6.02 2.89
CA SER A 38 16.45 5.15 2.49
C SER A 38 16.28 3.67 2.89
N GLY A 39 15.03 3.22 3.01
CA GLY A 39 14.68 1.85 3.38
C GLY A 39 14.71 1.52 4.87
N ASP A 40 15.07 2.46 5.75
CA ASP A 40 15.14 2.24 7.21
C ASP A 40 13.95 2.89 7.92
N ILE A 41 12.90 2.10 8.16
CA ILE A 41 11.67 2.56 8.80
C ILE A 41 11.50 1.85 10.14
N THR A 42 11.54 2.62 11.22
CA THR A 42 11.42 2.10 12.59
C THR A 42 10.04 2.36 13.21
N GLU A 43 9.27 3.29 12.66
CA GLU A 43 7.93 3.63 13.12
C GLU A 43 7.05 4.09 11.94
N VAL A 44 5.79 3.65 11.94
CA VAL A 44 4.77 4.00 10.97
C VAL A 44 3.48 4.38 11.71
N LEU A 45 3.00 5.58 11.41
CA LEU A 45 1.67 6.07 11.80
C LEU A 45 0.81 6.24 10.55
N VAL A 46 -0.36 5.61 10.55
CA VAL A 46 -1.38 5.76 9.50
C VAL A 46 -2.61 6.40 10.13
N GLU A 47 -2.93 7.62 9.69
CA GLU A 47 -4.11 8.36 10.13
C GLU A 47 -5.06 8.52 8.94
N PHE A 48 -6.29 8.05 9.08
CA PHE A 48 -7.34 8.28 8.09
C PHE A 48 -8.15 9.53 8.43
N ASP A 49 -8.73 10.16 7.41
CA ASP A 49 -9.81 11.14 7.63
C ASP A 49 -11.04 10.39 8.17
N PRO A 50 -11.51 10.66 9.41
CA PRO A 50 -12.64 9.95 10.00
C PRO A 50 -13.96 10.14 9.23
N ALA A 51 -14.08 11.21 8.44
CA ALA A 51 -15.22 11.44 7.57
C ALA A 51 -15.06 10.80 6.17
N GLY A 52 -13.90 10.22 5.90
CA GLY A 52 -13.55 9.60 4.62
C GLY A 52 -14.12 8.19 4.43
N SER A 53 -13.94 7.64 3.23
CA SER A 53 -14.39 6.28 2.87
C SER A 53 -13.40 5.18 3.25
N LEU A 54 -12.15 5.52 3.54
CA LEU A 54 -11.07 4.57 3.86
C LEU A 54 -11.10 3.96 5.27
N PRO A 55 -11.44 4.70 6.36
CA PRO A 55 -11.39 4.15 7.73
C PRO A 55 -12.18 2.86 7.95
N THR A 56 -13.26 2.66 7.17
CA THR A 56 -14.13 1.47 7.30
C THR A 56 -13.79 0.37 6.30
N THR A 57 -12.90 0.62 5.34
CA THR A 57 -12.67 -0.27 4.20
C THR A 57 -11.20 -0.64 3.98
N HIS A 58 -10.25 0.04 4.63
CA HIS A 58 -8.81 -0.10 4.39
C HIS A 58 -8.32 -1.56 4.46
N GLU A 59 -8.72 -2.34 5.47
CA GLU A 59 -8.37 -3.76 5.58
C GLU A 59 -9.03 -4.57 4.46
N SER A 60 -10.36 -4.50 4.36
CA SER A 60 -11.16 -5.34 3.45
C SER A 60 -10.87 -5.10 1.97
N GLN A 61 -10.42 -3.90 1.61
CA GLN A 61 -10.11 -3.51 0.24
C GLN A 61 -8.61 -3.60 -0.07
N GLY A 62 -7.77 -3.91 0.93
CA GLY A 62 -6.35 -4.18 0.75
C GLY A 62 -5.45 -2.94 0.77
N SER A 63 -5.88 -1.83 1.35
CA SER A 63 -5.01 -0.65 1.58
C SER A 63 -3.83 -1.01 2.47
N ASP A 64 -4.07 -1.71 3.58
CA ASP A 64 -3.00 -2.09 4.52
C ASP A 64 -2.01 -3.03 3.84
N MET A 65 -2.55 -4.04 3.16
CA MET A 65 -1.77 -5.00 2.36
C MET A 65 -0.83 -4.28 1.38
N GLY A 66 -1.37 -3.34 0.60
CA GLY A 66 -0.61 -2.52 -0.33
C GLY A 66 0.44 -1.65 0.38
N LEU A 67 0.02 -0.88 1.38
CA LEU A 67 0.89 0.05 2.12
C LEU A 67 2.11 -0.66 2.69
N PHE A 68 1.91 -1.72 3.48
CA PHE A 68 3.01 -2.45 4.10
C PHE A 68 3.86 -3.22 3.07
N GLY A 69 3.27 -3.68 1.97
CA GLY A 69 4.02 -4.21 0.84
C GLY A 69 4.97 -3.19 0.23
N GLY A 70 4.48 -1.95 0.05
CA GLY A 70 5.30 -0.84 -0.43
C GLY A 70 6.42 -0.46 0.54
N LEU A 71 6.14 -0.44 1.85
CA LEU A 71 7.14 -0.17 2.90
C LEU A 71 8.23 -1.25 2.95
N LEU A 72 7.90 -2.50 2.63
CA LEU A 72 8.84 -3.61 2.47
C LEU A 72 9.60 -3.58 1.13
N GLY A 73 9.19 -2.72 0.20
CA GLY A 73 9.77 -2.60 -1.14
C GLY A 73 9.27 -3.65 -2.13
N TRP A 74 8.17 -4.34 -1.84
CA TRP A 74 7.60 -5.37 -2.71
C TRP A 74 6.85 -4.77 -3.89
N ASP A 75 6.72 -5.56 -4.96
CA ASP A 75 5.94 -5.21 -6.15
C ASP A 75 4.45 -5.55 -5.96
N ALA A 76 3.59 -4.96 -6.79
CA ALA A 76 2.14 -5.06 -6.65
C ALA A 76 1.58 -6.47 -6.91
N ASP A 77 2.32 -7.31 -7.63
CA ASP A 77 1.99 -8.70 -7.93
C ASP A 77 2.68 -9.71 -6.99
N ASP A 78 3.48 -9.25 -6.03
CA ASP A 78 4.23 -10.10 -5.11
C ASP A 78 3.29 -11.02 -4.31
N GLU A 79 3.61 -12.32 -4.30
CA GLU A 79 2.80 -13.34 -3.64
C GLU A 79 2.76 -13.19 -2.12
N ARG A 80 3.73 -12.49 -1.54
CA ARG A 80 3.84 -12.27 -0.10
C ARG A 80 2.96 -11.13 0.40
N LEU A 81 2.37 -10.33 -0.50
CA LEU A 81 1.52 -9.20 -0.14
C LEU A 81 0.48 -9.50 0.96
N PRO A 82 -0.25 -10.63 0.95
CA PRO A 82 -1.22 -10.93 2.00
C PRO A 82 -0.65 -10.97 3.42
N THR A 83 0.65 -11.24 3.59
CA THR A 83 1.35 -11.27 4.87
C THR A 83 2.25 -10.05 5.08
N SER A 84 2.06 -8.98 4.30
CA SER A 84 2.95 -7.81 4.32
C SER A 84 2.95 -7.09 5.67
N MET A 85 1.79 -6.87 6.27
CA MET A 85 1.68 -6.19 7.57
C MET A 85 2.39 -6.97 8.67
N GLU A 86 2.14 -8.28 8.76
CA GLU A 86 2.82 -9.18 9.71
C GLU A 86 4.33 -9.17 9.47
N THR A 87 4.76 -9.29 8.21
CA THR A 87 6.19 -9.28 7.85
C THR A 87 6.85 -7.97 8.24
N PHE A 88 6.17 -6.84 8.05
CA PHE A 88 6.68 -5.53 8.43
C PHE A 88 6.79 -5.38 9.95
N GLN A 89 5.79 -5.82 10.72
CA GLN A 89 5.86 -5.82 12.19
C GLN A 89 6.99 -6.70 12.72
N ASN A 90 7.28 -7.83 12.07
CA ASN A 90 8.37 -8.73 12.42
C ASN A 90 9.78 -8.13 12.24
N THR A 91 9.91 -6.98 11.55
CA THR A 91 11.18 -6.23 11.49
C THR A 91 11.52 -5.53 12.81
N GLY A 92 10.56 -5.47 13.75
CA GLY A 92 10.67 -4.68 14.98
C GLY A 92 10.17 -3.24 14.85
N ALA A 93 9.69 -2.85 13.67
CA ALA A 93 9.08 -1.54 13.46
C ALA A 93 7.77 -1.38 14.25
N LYS A 94 7.58 -0.20 14.84
CA LYS A 94 6.33 0.17 15.51
C LYS A 94 5.28 0.56 14.49
N VAL A 95 4.08 0.04 14.61
CA VAL A 95 2.97 0.32 13.70
C VAL A 95 1.77 0.79 14.50
N ARG A 96 1.18 1.92 14.10
CA ARG A 96 -0.08 2.44 14.64
C ARG A 96 -1.00 2.86 13.51
N ILE A 97 -2.26 2.42 13.58
CA ILE A 97 -3.32 2.77 12.63
C ILE A 97 -4.45 3.42 13.42
N GLU A 98 -4.86 4.60 12.99
CA GLU A 98 -5.93 5.41 13.59
C GLU A 98 -7.02 5.62 12.54
N THR A 99 -8.22 5.10 12.82
CA THR A 99 -9.41 5.13 11.97
C THR A 99 -10.50 6.02 12.54
#